data_AF-A0A1Q6RRA8-F1
#
_entry.id   AF-A0A1Q6RRA8-F1
#
_cell.length_a   1.000
_cell.length_b   1.000
_cell.length_c   1.000
_cell.angle_alpha   90.00
_cell.angle_beta   90.00
_cell.angle_gamma   90.00
#
_symmetry.space_group_name_H-M   'P 1'
#
loop_
_entity.id
_entity.type
_entity.pdbx_description
1 polymer ?
#
loop_
_entity_poly.entity_id
_entity_poly.type
_entity_poly.pdbx_seq_one_letter_code
_entity_poly.pdbx_strand_id
1 'polypeptide(L)'
;MEGTSVFMSRFQPIFIEEFLPTAKVYVARLWDSNQPVFCEKRKDAIEKCKNELHKKQKYCVWKLLEYALARQGFDVPVVDFSFEGGKWIASGIRFSLSHSYDYVAVAISDYPIGIDIQKYVGSDERVAKRVLSKIKYCEYLSAVDRDEFFIKEWTKIEAKFKCGEDGECKTETVDDYALSVCVDLTERK
;
A
#
# COMPACT_ATOMS: atom_id res chain seq x y z
N MET A 1 -1.23 31.37 -4.15
CA MET A 1 -1.07 30.45 -5.29
C MET A 1 0.41 30.14 -5.61
N GLU A 2 1.38 30.42 -4.72
CA GLU A 2 2.81 30.14 -4.99
C GLU A 2 3.35 28.87 -4.32
N GLY A 3 2.61 28.28 -3.37
CA GLY A 3 3.07 27.09 -2.61
C GLY A 3 2.92 25.74 -3.33
N THR A 4 2.08 25.65 -4.36
CA THR A 4 1.82 24.42 -5.12
C THR A 4 2.89 24.11 -6.16
N SER A 5 3.57 25.13 -6.68
CA SER A 5 4.51 25.02 -7.80
C SER A 5 5.84 24.35 -7.44
N VAL A 6 6.39 24.62 -6.24
CA VAL A 6 7.65 24.00 -5.79
C VAL A 6 7.43 22.54 -5.37
N PHE A 7 6.24 22.20 -4.87
CA PHE A 7 5.91 20.88 -4.31
C PHE A 7 5.87 19.76 -5.37
N MET A 8 5.42 20.07 -6.59
CA MET A 8 5.34 19.09 -7.68
C MET A 8 6.70 18.75 -8.31
N SER A 9 7.78 19.47 -7.97
CA SER A 9 9.11 19.21 -8.55
C SER A 9 9.83 17.99 -7.93
N ARG A 10 9.43 17.53 -6.74
CA ARG A 10 10.06 16.41 -6.01
C ARG A 10 9.11 15.28 -5.63
N PHE A 11 7.80 15.53 -5.58
CA PHE A 11 6.79 14.49 -5.34
C PHE A 11 6.20 14.08 -6.69
N GLN A 12 6.57 12.88 -7.16
CA GLN A 12 6.05 12.28 -8.38
C GLN A 12 5.37 10.95 -8.05
N PRO A 13 4.09 10.97 -7.66
CA PRO A 13 3.35 9.72 -7.50
C PRO A 13 3.13 9.09 -8.88
N ILE A 14 3.45 7.81 -8.98
CA ILE A 14 3.03 6.94 -10.07
C ILE A 14 1.59 6.54 -9.78
N PHE A 15 0.73 6.76 -10.77
CA PHE A 15 -0.68 6.42 -10.69
C PHE A 15 -0.96 5.20 -11.57
N ILE A 16 -1.62 4.19 -11.00
CA ILE A 16 -1.89 2.93 -11.68
C ILE A 16 -3.39 2.65 -11.60
N GLU A 17 -4.12 2.97 -12.67
CA GLU A 17 -5.58 2.69 -12.77
C GLU A 17 -5.88 1.29 -13.30
N GLU A 18 -4.93 0.65 -13.96
CA GLU A 18 -5.18 -0.62 -14.67
C GLU A 18 -5.15 -1.85 -13.75
N PHE A 19 -5.13 -1.68 -12.41
CA PHE A 19 -5.08 -2.83 -11.50
C PHE A 19 -6.37 -3.65 -11.54
N LEU A 20 -7.48 -3.02 -11.17
CA LEU A 20 -8.81 -3.61 -11.24
C LEU A 20 -9.78 -2.44 -11.50
N PRO A 21 -10.90 -2.64 -12.22
CA PRO A 21 -11.76 -1.53 -12.67
C PRO A 21 -12.25 -0.59 -11.55
N THR A 22 -12.25 -1.07 -10.30
CA THR A 22 -12.77 -0.36 -9.13
C THR A 22 -11.67 0.14 -8.17
N ALA A 23 -10.39 -0.20 -8.41
CA ALA A 23 -9.28 0.15 -7.54
C ALA A 23 -8.46 1.31 -8.10
N LYS A 24 -8.33 2.39 -7.32
CA LYS A 24 -7.46 3.53 -7.63
C LYS A 24 -6.19 3.40 -6.81
N VAL A 25 -5.06 3.22 -7.49
CA VAL A 25 -3.78 2.87 -6.85
C VAL A 25 -2.76 3.96 -7.07
N TYR A 26 -2.14 4.39 -5.97
CA TYR A 26 -1.14 5.44 -5.92
C TYR A 26 0.14 4.86 -5.33
N VAL A 27 1.27 5.09 -5.99
CA VAL A 27 2.57 4.58 -5.58
C VAL A 27 3.56 5.73 -5.64
N ALA A 28 4.44 5.86 -4.66
CA ALA A 28 5.48 6.89 -4.70
C ALA A 28 6.75 6.40 -4.02
N ARG A 29 7.90 6.87 -4.51
CA ARG A 29 9.12 6.83 -3.74
C ARG A 29 9.04 7.77 -2.54
N LEU A 30 9.73 7.46 -1.45
CA LEU A 30 9.83 8.36 -0.30
C LEU A 30 10.38 9.72 -0.70
N TRP A 31 9.79 10.78 -0.16
CA TRP A 31 10.22 12.15 -0.41
C TRP A 31 10.33 12.92 0.91
N ASP A 32 11.03 14.05 0.86
CA ASP A 32 11.11 14.96 1.99
C ASP A 32 10.04 16.05 1.85
N SER A 33 9.28 16.27 2.92
CA SER A 33 8.24 17.29 2.99
C SER A 33 7.96 17.63 4.45
N ASN A 34 7.57 18.88 4.69
CA ASN A 34 7.15 19.38 6.00
C ASN A 34 5.68 19.80 6.01
N GLN A 35 4.89 19.31 5.05
CA GLN A 35 3.45 19.54 5.06
C GLN A 35 2.81 18.96 6.32
N PRO A 36 1.82 19.66 6.90
CA PRO A 36 1.10 19.15 8.04
C PRO A 36 0.37 17.86 7.68
N VAL A 37 0.23 17.00 8.69
CA VAL A 37 -0.64 15.81 8.68
C VAL A 37 -1.95 16.25 9.32
N PHE A 38 -3.07 16.08 8.63
CA PHE A 38 -4.36 16.60 9.12
C PHE A 38 -4.91 15.80 10.30
N CYS A 39 -4.70 14.49 10.32
CA CYS A 39 -5.11 13.64 11.43
C CYS A 39 -4.12 13.72 12.59
N GLU A 40 -4.50 14.40 13.69
CA GLU A 40 -3.62 14.58 14.85
C GLU A 40 -3.20 13.24 15.47
N LYS A 41 -4.11 12.26 15.56
CA LYS A 41 -3.78 10.89 16.05
C LYS A 41 -2.67 10.24 15.22
N ARG A 42 -2.69 10.46 13.89
CA ARG A 42 -1.65 9.93 13.01
C ARG A 42 -0.34 10.70 13.18
N LYS A 43 -0.40 12.02 13.28
CA LYS A 43 0.77 12.88 13.52
C LYS A 43 1.52 12.43 14.77
N ASP A 44 0.81 12.25 15.88
CA ASP A 44 1.37 11.70 17.13
C ASP A 44 2.03 10.33 16.93
N ALA A 45 1.39 9.43 16.16
CA ALA A 45 1.91 8.09 15.90
C ALA A 45 3.18 8.09 15.02
N ILE A 46 3.33 9.09 14.14
CA ILE A 46 4.55 9.31 13.35
C ILE A 46 5.66 9.87 14.23
N GLU A 47 5.36 10.90 15.03
CA GLU A 47 6.35 11.57 15.89
C GLU A 47 6.96 10.63 16.93
N LYS A 48 6.17 9.70 17.47
CA LYS A 48 6.62 8.67 18.42
C LYS A 48 7.47 7.57 17.77
N CYS A 49 7.57 7.50 16.45
CA CYS A 49 8.34 6.47 15.76
C CYS A 49 9.85 6.78 15.83
N LYS A 50 10.63 5.91 16.47
CA LYS A 50 12.08 6.08 16.68
C LYS A 50 12.94 5.75 15.47
N ASN A 51 12.49 4.80 14.64
CA ASN A 51 13.24 4.42 13.44
C ASN A 51 12.93 5.45 12.35
N GLU A 52 13.96 6.18 11.91
CA GLU A 52 13.80 7.29 10.95
C GLU A 52 13.25 6.84 9.59
N LEU A 53 13.65 5.67 9.10
CA LEU A 53 13.11 5.13 7.85
C LEU A 53 11.61 4.81 8.00
N HIS A 54 11.22 4.08 9.04
CA HIS A 54 9.82 3.77 9.31
C HIS A 54 9.00 5.03 9.58
N LYS A 55 9.58 6.04 10.25
CA LYS A 55 8.95 7.35 10.45
C LYS A 55 8.68 8.03 9.11
N LYS A 56 9.67 8.04 8.21
CA LYS A 56 9.54 8.60 6.85
C LYS A 56 8.53 7.83 6.01
N GLN A 57 8.53 6.50 6.05
CA GLN A 57 7.51 5.66 5.39
C GLN A 57 6.10 5.96 5.91
N LYS A 58 5.92 6.02 7.23
CA LYS A 58 4.63 6.34 7.86
C LYS A 58 4.13 7.74 7.46
N TYR A 59 5.03 8.72 7.37
CA TYR A 59 4.70 10.07 6.89
C TYR A 59 4.30 10.05 5.41
N CYS A 60 5.18 9.51 4.55
CA CYS A 60 4.97 9.52 3.10
C CYS A 60 3.70 8.75 2.71
N VAL A 61 3.46 7.56 3.25
CA VAL A 61 2.24 6.80 2.94
C VAL A 61 0.97 7.53 3.36
N TRP A 62 1.05 8.31 4.44
CA TRP A 62 -0.08 9.11 4.91
C TRP A 62 -0.33 10.33 4.03
N LYS A 63 0.72 11.07 3.65
CA LYS A 63 0.59 12.18 2.71
C LYS A 63 0.13 11.72 1.34
N LEU A 64 0.51 10.52 0.92
CA LEU A 64 0.00 9.89 -0.31
C LEU A 64 -1.49 9.57 -0.19
N LEU A 65 -1.97 9.11 0.98
CA LEU A 65 -3.40 8.90 1.25
C LEU A 65 -4.16 10.23 1.19
N GLU A 66 -3.68 11.27 1.86
CA GLU A 66 -4.30 12.60 1.82
C GLU A 66 -4.40 13.13 0.39
N TYR A 67 -3.33 12.99 -0.41
CA TYR A 67 -3.34 13.32 -1.83
C TYR A 67 -4.37 12.49 -2.62
N ALA A 68 -4.39 11.18 -2.42
CA ALA A 68 -5.33 10.27 -3.08
C ALA A 68 -6.78 10.63 -2.76
N LEU A 69 -7.10 10.91 -1.50
CA LEU A 69 -8.42 11.34 -1.05
C LEU A 69 -8.85 12.68 -1.66
N ALA A 70 -7.97 13.68 -1.65
CA ALA A 70 -8.25 14.96 -2.29
C ALA A 70 -8.56 14.80 -3.79
N ARG A 71 -7.83 13.91 -4.49
CA ARG A 71 -8.12 13.58 -5.90
C ARG A 71 -9.44 12.87 -6.11
N GLN A 72 -9.93 12.15 -5.10
CA GLN A 72 -11.26 11.53 -5.12
C GLN A 72 -12.37 12.51 -4.72
N GLY A 73 -12.05 13.78 -4.44
CA GLY A 73 -13.02 14.81 -4.09
C GLY A 73 -13.38 14.87 -2.61
N PHE A 74 -12.67 14.15 -1.74
CA PHE A 74 -12.88 14.25 -0.28
C PHE A 74 -12.26 15.53 0.28
N ASP A 75 -12.95 16.15 1.24
CA ASP A 75 -12.40 17.22 2.06
C ASP A 75 -11.55 16.63 3.18
N VAL A 76 -10.27 16.38 2.87
CA VAL A 76 -9.32 15.63 3.72
C VAL A 76 -9.24 16.12 5.18
N PRO A 77 -9.19 17.43 5.48
CA PRO A 77 -9.12 17.93 6.84
C PRO A 77 -10.29 17.53 7.75
N VAL A 78 -11.45 17.18 7.19
CA VAL A 78 -12.64 16.78 7.94
C VAL A 78 -12.95 15.29 7.87
N VAL A 79 -12.08 14.49 7.23
CA VAL A 79 -12.21 13.03 7.24
C VAL A 79 -11.92 12.49 8.65
N ASP A 80 -12.89 11.79 9.22
CA ASP A 80 -12.77 11.18 10.54
C ASP A 80 -12.02 9.85 10.47
N PHE A 81 -10.76 9.86 10.90
CA PHE A 81 -9.92 8.67 10.98
C PHE A 81 -9.89 8.08 12.40
N SER A 82 -10.05 6.76 12.47
CA SER A 82 -9.80 5.98 13.69
C SER A 82 -8.74 4.89 13.44
N PHE A 83 -8.24 4.32 14.54
CA PHE A 83 -7.25 3.24 14.50
C PHE A 83 -7.81 2.04 15.26
N GLU A 84 -8.14 0.98 14.52
CA GLU A 84 -8.87 -0.19 15.02
C GLU A 84 -8.23 -1.46 14.48
N GLY A 85 -8.03 -2.47 15.35
CA GLY A 85 -7.46 -3.75 14.94
C GLY A 85 -6.08 -3.66 14.27
N GLY A 86 -5.31 -2.60 14.54
CA GLY A 86 -4.00 -2.37 13.91
C GLY A 86 -4.06 -1.68 12.54
N LYS A 87 -5.23 -1.27 12.07
CA LYS A 87 -5.45 -0.60 10.77
C LYS A 87 -6.05 0.79 10.97
N TRP A 88 -5.73 1.71 10.06
CA TRP A 88 -6.42 2.99 9.98
C TRP A 88 -7.70 2.81 9.18
N ILE A 89 -8.80 3.36 9.67
CA ILE A 89 -10.09 3.33 8.98
C ILE A 89 -10.68 4.73 8.95
N ALA A 90 -11.58 4.97 8.00
CA ALA A 90 -12.38 6.19 7.92
C ALA A 90 -13.78 5.83 7.44
N SER A 91 -14.81 6.46 8.03
CA SER A 91 -16.20 6.18 7.69
C SER A 91 -16.48 6.46 6.21
N GLY A 92 -17.08 5.50 5.50
CA GLY A 92 -17.43 5.63 4.09
C GLY A 92 -16.25 5.60 3.12
N ILE A 93 -15.02 5.34 3.59
CA ILE A 93 -13.81 5.32 2.76
C ILE A 93 -13.11 3.97 2.94
N ARG A 94 -13.07 3.17 1.87
CA ARG A 94 -12.32 1.92 1.87
C ARG A 94 -10.95 2.14 1.24
N PHE A 95 -9.90 2.03 2.06
CA PHE A 95 -8.53 2.22 1.61
C PHE A 95 -7.58 1.20 2.25
N SER A 96 -6.42 1.03 1.64
CA SER A 96 -5.33 0.20 2.17
C SER A 96 -3.98 0.87 1.97
N LEU A 97 -3.05 0.61 2.87
CA LEU A 97 -1.72 1.23 2.91
C LEU A 97 -0.64 0.15 2.92
N SER A 98 0.45 0.36 2.18
CA SER A 98 1.66 -0.45 2.32
C SER A 98 2.92 0.39 2.08
N HIS A 99 4.05 -0.10 2.57
CA HIS A 99 5.35 0.51 2.36
C HIS A 99 6.46 -0.54 2.46
N SER A 100 7.49 -0.41 1.62
CA SER A 100 8.67 -1.27 1.65
C SER A 100 9.87 -0.48 1.16
N TYR A 101 10.98 -0.53 1.91
CA TYR A 101 12.19 0.23 1.62
C TYR A 101 11.89 1.70 1.28
N ASP A 102 12.18 2.14 0.06
CA ASP A 102 11.99 3.52 -0.40
C ASP A 102 10.67 3.76 -1.15
N TYR A 103 9.71 2.84 -1.07
CA TYR A 103 8.40 2.96 -1.71
C TYR A 103 7.23 2.91 -0.71
N VAL A 104 6.18 3.67 -1.03
CA VAL A 104 4.88 3.66 -0.36
C VAL A 104 3.76 3.49 -1.37
N ALA A 105 2.68 2.83 -0.96
CA ALA A 105 1.53 2.57 -1.82
C ALA A 105 0.20 2.75 -1.07
N VAL A 106 -0.79 3.29 -1.78
CA VAL A 106 -2.16 3.51 -1.30
C VAL A 106 -3.14 2.99 -2.34
N ALA A 107 -4.14 2.24 -1.91
CA ALA A 107 -5.29 1.90 -2.75
C ALA A 107 -6.58 2.42 -2.14
N ILE A 108 -7.49 2.90 -2.99
CA ILE A 108 -8.86 3.33 -2.63
C ILE A 108 -9.84 2.62 -3.56
N SER A 109 -10.98 2.17 -3.03
CA SER A 109 -12.02 1.48 -3.80
C SER A 109 -13.39 1.72 -3.18
N ASP A 110 -14.43 1.45 -3.96
CA ASP A 110 -15.81 1.37 -3.46
C ASP A 110 -16.10 0.05 -2.73
N TYR A 111 -15.15 -0.90 -2.77
CA TYR A 111 -15.26 -2.25 -2.20
C TYR A 111 -14.11 -2.52 -1.22
N PRO A 112 -14.22 -3.53 -0.32
CA PRO A 112 -13.11 -3.90 0.56
C PRO A 112 -11.84 -4.12 -0.27
N ILE A 113 -10.72 -3.56 0.20
CA ILE A 113 -9.48 -3.48 -0.59
C ILE A 113 -8.26 -3.72 0.29
N GLY A 114 -7.27 -4.41 -0.28
CA GLY A 114 -5.96 -4.63 0.29
C GLY A 114 -4.86 -4.29 -0.71
N ILE A 115 -3.80 -3.62 -0.24
CA ILE A 115 -2.59 -3.37 -1.04
C ILE A 115 -1.35 -3.85 -0.30
N ASP A 116 -0.42 -4.42 -1.04
CA ASP A 116 0.92 -4.66 -0.55
C ASP A 116 1.98 -4.34 -1.60
N ILE A 117 3.10 -3.75 -1.18
CA ILE A 117 4.25 -3.46 -2.03
C ILE A 117 5.50 -4.00 -1.35
N GLN A 118 6.35 -4.74 -2.08
CA GLN A 118 7.54 -5.37 -1.52
C GLN A 118 8.70 -5.34 -2.50
N LYS A 119 9.88 -4.91 -2.02
CA LYS A 119 11.11 -4.92 -2.82
C LYS A 119 11.53 -6.35 -3.13
N TYR A 120 11.98 -6.59 -4.36
CA TYR A 120 12.66 -7.85 -4.69
C TYR A 120 14.00 -7.93 -3.93
N VAL A 121 14.01 -8.76 -2.90
CA VAL A 121 15.18 -9.08 -2.08
C VAL A 121 15.21 -10.58 -1.82
N GLY A 122 16.35 -11.09 -1.37
CA GLY A 122 16.54 -12.52 -1.11
C GLY A 122 15.45 -13.11 -0.20
N SER A 123 14.94 -14.28 -0.59
CA SER A 123 13.94 -15.03 0.15
C SER A 123 14.58 -16.06 1.09
N ASP A 124 13.97 -16.27 2.27
CA ASP A 124 14.33 -17.39 3.16
C ASP A 124 13.39 -18.56 2.86
N GLU A 125 13.93 -19.66 2.33
CA GLU A 125 13.16 -20.85 2.00
C GLU A 125 12.32 -21.38 3.19
N ARG A 126 12.79 -21.21 4.43
CA ARG A 126 12.04 -21.62 5.62
C ARG A 126 10.76 -20.81 5.79
N VAL A 127 10.80 -19.54 5.41
CA VAL A 127 9.63 -18.66 5.38
C VAL A 127 8.72 -19.06 4.22
N ALA A 128 9.28 -19.27 3.02
CA ALA A 128 8.53 -19.74 1.85
C ALA A 128 7.75 -21.03 2.15
N LYS A 129 8.40 -22.03 2.74
CA LYS A 129 7.78 -23.31 3.13
C LYS A 129 6.63 -23.16 4.13
N ARG A 130 6.70 -22.15 5.01
CA ARG A 130 5.69 -21.92 6.05
C ARG A 130 4.46 -21.20 5.52
N VAL A 131 4.66 -20.27 4.59
CA VAL A 131 3.63 -19.32 4.16
C VAL A 131 2.94 -19.78 2.88
N LEU A 132 3.70 -20.35 1.93
CA LEU A 132 3.13 -20.82 0.68
C LEU A 132 2.30 -22.08 0.88
N SER A 133 1.23 -22.21 0.09
CA SER A 133 0.52 -23.49 0.00
C SER A 133 1.45 -24.58 -0.53
N LYS A 134 1.12 -25.86 -0.29
CA LYS A 134 1.94 -26.98 -0.79
C LYS A 134 2.21 -26.89 -2.29
N ILE A 135 1.19 -26.49 -3.08
CA ILE A 135 1.30 -26.33 -4.53
C ILE A 135 2.26 -25.19 -4.86
N LYS A 136 2.06 -24.00 -4.25
CA LYS A 136 2.92 -22.83 -4.46
C LYS A 136 4.35 -23.04 -3.99
N TYR A 137 4.57 -23.83 -2.96
CA TYR A 137 5.91 -24.18 -2.51
C TYR A 137 6.63 -25.09 -3.52
N CYS A 138 5.93 -26.05 -4.15
CA CYS A 138 6.51 -26.85 -5.23
C CYS A 138 6.85 -26.01 -6.48
N GLU A 139 5.98 -25.06 -6.84
CA GLU A 139 6.25 -24.08 -7.90
C GLU A 139 7.48 -23.22 -7.56
N TYR A 140 7.56 -22.71 -6.33
CA TYR A 140 8.72 -21.97 -5.81
C TYR A 140 10.02 -22.79 -5.93
N LEU A 141 10.01 -24.07 -5.55
CA LEU A 141 11.22 -24.92 -5.65
C LEU A 141 11.69 -25.15 -7.09
N SER A 142 10.79 -25.00 -8.06
CA SER A 142 11.06 -25.18 -9.50
C SER A 142 11.23 -23.87 -10.25
N ALA A 143 11.09 -22.72 -9.58
CA ALA A 143 11.16 -21.41 -10.20
C ALA A 143 12.59 -21.07 -10.64
N VAL A 144 12.72 -20.41 -11.79
CA VAL A 144 14.01 -19.90 -12.31
C VAL A 144 14.58 -18.85 -11.36
N ASP A 145 13.73 -17.91 -10.94
CA ASP A 145 14.03 -16.95 -9.89
C ASP A 145 13.10 -17.19 -8.69
N ARG A 146 13.67 -17.80 -7.65
CA ARG A 146 12.94 -18.16 -6.43
C ARG A 146 12.59 -16.94 -5.59
N ASP A 147 13.45 -15.93 -5.58
CA ASP A 147 13.25 -14.72 -4.80
C ASP A 147 12.13 -13.88 -5.40
N GLU A 148 12.15 -13.68 -6.72
CA GLU A 148 11.08 -13.00 -7.44
C GLU A 148 9.74 -13.73 -7.26
N PHE A 149 9.73 -15.05 -7.41
CA PHE A 149 8.52 -15.86 -7.22
C PHE A 149 7.97 -15.70 -5.81
N PHE A 150 8.82 -15.87 -4.79
CA PHE A 150 8.38 -15.78 -3.40
C PHE A 150 7.84 -14.39 -3.09
N ILE A 151 8.53 -13.32 -3.49
CA ILE A 151 8.09 -11.95 -3.22
C ILE A 151 6.75 -11.66 -3.90
N LYS A 152 6.54 -12.07 -5.15
CA LYS A 152 5.24 -11.92 -5.84
C LYS A 152 4.11 -12.64 -5.10
N GLU A 153 4.33 -13.88 -4.65
CA GLU A 153 3.31 -14.63 -3.91
C GLU A 153 3.09 -14.07 -2.50
N TRP A 154 4.16 -13.65 -1.80
CA TRP A 154 4.08 -12.99 -0.49
C TRP A 154 3.23 -11.73 -0.55
N THR A 155 3.51 -10.84 -1.51
CA THR A 155 2.75 -9.60 -1.68
C THR A 155 1.28 -9.87 -1.99
N LYS A 156 0.95 -10.93 -2.75
CA LYS A 156 -0.45 -11.36 -2.95
C LYS A 156 -1.12 -11.81 -1.65
N ILE A 157 -0.43 -12.61 -0.84
CA ILE A 157 -0.94 -13.13 0.44
C ILE A 157 -1.24 -11.96 1.40
N GLU A 158 -0.31 -11.01 1.54
CA GLU A 158 -0.49 -9.82 2.38
C GLU A 158 -1.63 -8.92 1.87
N ALA A 159 -1.73 -8.71 0.56
CA ALA A 159 -2.83 -7.94 -0.03
C ALA A 159 -4.19 -8.61 0.23
N LYS A 160 -4.30 -9.94 0.10
CA LYS A 160 -5.51 -10.70 0.46
C LYS A 160 -5.86 -10.56 1.94
N PHE A 161 -4.88 -10.75 2.81
CA PHE A 161 -5.08 -10.61 4.26
C PHE A 161 -5.57 -9.21 4.65
N LYS A 162 -5.09 -8.17 3.94
CA LYS A 162 -5.56 -6.80 4.17
C LYS A 162 -6.98 -6.55 3.67
N CYS A 163 -7.37 -7.19 2.56
CA CYS A 163 -8.68 -7.05 1.90
C CYS A 163 -9.82 -7.78 2.63
N GLY A 164 -9.56 -8.98 3.16
CA GLY A 164 -10.58 -9.97 3.48
C GLY A 164 -10.47 -11.13 2.49
N GLU A 165 -10.45 -12.38 2.99
CA GLU A 165 -9.86 -13.56 2.34
C GLU A 165 -10.33 -13.90 0.91
N ASP A 166 -11.49 -13.38 0.48
CA ASP A 166 -12.17 -13.70 -0.78
C ASP A 166 -11.92 -12.70 -1.94
N GLY A 167 -10.98 -11.77 -1.79
CA GLY A 167 -10.69 -10.78 -2.83
C GLY A 167 -10.06 -11.34 -4.13
N GLU A 168 -10.42 -10.74 -5.26
CA GLU A 168 -9.69 -10.87 -6.52
C GLU A 168 -8.42 -10.03 -6.46
N CYS A 169 -7.26 -10.61 -6.76
CA CYS A 169 -6.01 -9.87 -6.73
C CYS A 169 -5.27 -9.87 -8.05
N LYS A 170 -4.61 -8.73 -8.31
CA LYS A 170 -3.66 -8.55 -9.41
C LYS A 170 -2.31 -8.11 -8.85
N THR A 171 -1.23 -8.57 -9.48
CA THR A 171 0.14 -8.21 -9.13
C THR A 171 0.84 -7.63 -10.35
N GLU A 172 1.51 -6.51 -10.15
CA GLU A 172 2.35 -5.85 -11.15
C GLU A 172 3.76 -5.64 -10.59
N THR A 173 4.70 -5.34 -11.48
CA THR A 173 6.05 -4.89 -11.10
C THR A 173 6.14 -3.39 -11.26
N VAL A 174 6.60 -2.69 -10.22
CA VAL A 174 6.88 -1.25 -10.24
C VAL A 174 8.35 -1.08 -9.88
N ASP A 175 9.17 -0.66 -10.83
CA ASP A 175 10.64 -0.71 -10.72
C ASP A 175 11.12 -2.09 -10.25
N ASP A 176 11.82 -2.16 -9.11
CA ASP A 176 12.32 -3.36 -8.45
C ASP A 176 11.42 -3.85 -7.29
N TYR A 177 10.11 -3.59 -7.40
CA TYR A 177 9.10 -3.99 -6.41
C TYR A 177 7.97 -4.83 -7.03
N ALA A 178 7.49 -5.82 -6.28
CA ALA A 178 6.18 -6.42 -6.51
C ALA A 178 5.11 -5.57 -5.83
N LEU A 179 4.02 -5.29 -6.54
CA LEU A 179 2.85 -4.57 -6.04
C LEU A 179 1.61 -5.42 -6.28
N SER A 180 0.94 -5.85 -5.21
CA SER A 180 -0.34 -6.56 -5.31
C SER A 180 -1.47 -5.74 -4.74
N VAL A 181 -2.59 -5.73 -5.45
CA VAL A 181 -3.84 -5.12 -5.03
C VAL A 181 -4.91 -6.18 -5.07
N CYS A 182 -5.73 -6.24 -4.03
CA CYS A 182 -6.82 -7.18 -3.91
C CYS A 182 -8.12 -6.45 -3.61
N VAL A 183 -9.21 -6.79 -4.29
CA VAL A 183 -10.53 -6.18 -4.09
C VAL A 183 -11.58 -7.27 -3.91
N ASP A 184 -12.39 -7.16 -2.87
CA ASP A 184 -13.52 -8.05 -2.64
C ASP A 184 -14.76 -7.53 -3.38
N LEU A 185 -15.06 -8.13 -4.53
CA LEU A 185 -16.22 -7.78 -5.35
C LEU A 185 -17.49 -8.54 -4.94
N THR A 186 -17.47 -9.34 -3.88
CA THR A 186 -18.65 -10.11 -3.46
C THR A 186 -19.78 -9.23 -2.92
N GLU A 187 -19.47 -7.99 -2.52
CA GLU A 187 -20.45 -6.96 -2.16
C GLU A 187 -21.15 -6.31 -3.37
N ARG A 188 -20.89 -6.75 -4.63
CA ARG A 188 -21.59 -6.27 -5.85
C ARG A 188 -23.09 -6.67 -5.94
N LYS A 189 -23.73 -7.07 -4.85
CA LYS A 189 -25.13 -7.53 -4.85
C LYS A 189 -26.11 -6.37 -4.89
#